data_AF-A0AAD1VUM5-F1
#
_entry.id   AF-A0AAD1VUM5-F1
#
_cell.length_a   1.000
_cell.length_b   1.000
_cell.length_c   1.000
_cell.angle_alpha   90.00
_cell.angle_beta   90.00
_cell.angle_gamma   90.00
#
_symmetry.space_group_name_H-M   'P 1'
#
loop_
_entity.id
_entity.type
_entity.pdbx_description
1 polymer ?
#
loop_
_entity_poly.entity_id
_entity_poly.type
_entity_poly.pdbx_seq_one_letter_code
_entity_poly.pdbx_strand_id
1 'polypeptide(L)'
;MDWCLLPPATEDLIAETQVVRGRFIGDPSHEYEHVTQRKVGEGNAEYSEEVTTHIKEESRLVATIALIDKEAAVVPRGAFVKNPLGQVQINYCFRGLTVSEAKKLSSFFHFTPTPNPKKRSLLEKADLNPSLDFLDSLEHDIPKGSWSLQFEQGGSVLILRSLLWLGMTFYHIPLTSQHGYIYIGNGERNIDLPFMISTA
;
A
#
# COMPACT_ATOMS: atom_id res chain seq x y z
N MET A 1 -21.54 6.82 -19.09
CA MET A 1 -20.42 6.42 -18.21
C MET A 1 -20.96 5.25 -17.43
N ASP A 2 -20.44 4.07 -17.70
CA ASP A 2 -20.94 2.83 -17.12
C ASP A 2 -19.93 2.37 -16.07
N TRP A 3 -20.39 2.11 -14.85
CA TRP A 3 -19.56 1.63 -13.76
C TRP A 3 -19.64 0.11 -13.73
N CYS A 4 -18.50 -0.56 -13.86
CA CYS A 4 -18.40 -2.01 -13.76
C CYS A 4 -17.88 -2.41 -12.37
N LEU A 5 -18.44 -3.49 -11.82
CA LEU A 5 -18.00 -4.02 -10.54
C LEU A 5 -16.77 -4.90 -10.73
N LEU A 6 -15.71 -4.64 -9.98
CA LEU A 6 -14.52 -5.49 -9.92
C LEU A 6 -14.75 -6.67 -8.95
N PRO A 7 -14.23 -7.88 -9.24
CA PRO A 7 -14.28 -9.00 -8.31
C PRO A 7 -13.46 -8.71 -7.05
N PRO A 8 -13.70 -9.45 -5.94
CA PRO A 8 -12.92 -9.30 -4.73
C PRO A 8 -11.46 -9.73 -4.94
N ALA A 9 -10.53 -8.99 -4.36
CA ALA A 9 -9.10 -9.30 -4.39
C ALA A 9 -8.75 -10.41 -3.37
N THR A 10 -8.83 -11.67 -3.79
CA THR A 10 -8.38 -12.80 -2.96
C THR A 10 -6.85 -12.87 -2.94
N GLU A 11 -6.26 -13.42 -1.87
CA GLU A 11 -4.80 -13.59 -1.78
C GLU A 11 -4.26 -14.48 -2.91
N ASP A 12 -5.00 -15.51 -3.34
CA ASP A 12 -4.64 -16.37 -4.48
C ASP A 12 -4.60 -15.58 -5.80
N LEU A 13 -5.60 -14.74 -6.05
CA LEU A 13 -5.67 -13.89 -7.24
C LEU A 13 -4.54 -12.86 -7.25
N ILE A 14 -4.22 -12.28 -6.08
CA ILE A 14 -3.09 -11.36 -5.95
C ILE A 14 -1.78 -12.10 -6.26
N ALA A 15 -1.58 -13.31 -5.75
CA ALA A 15 -0.39 -14.11 -5.95
C ALA A 15 -0.21 -14.52 -7.42
N GLU A 16 -1.27 -15.04 -8.05
CA GLU A 16 -1.26 -15.49 -9.45
C GLU A 16 -0.90 -14.35 -10.41
N THR A 17 -1.43 -13.16 -10.18
CA THR A 17 -1.23 -12.00 -11.07
C THR A 17 0.16 -11.36 -10.95
N GLN A 18 0.94 -11.66 -9.90
CA GLN A 18 2.29 -11.07 -9.71
C GLN A 18 3.30 -11.46 -10.80
N VAL A 19 3.03 -12.52 -11.55
CA VAL A 19 3.91 -12.99 -12.63
C VAL A 19 3.86 -12.08 -13.86
N VAL A 20 2.78 -11.30 -14.02
CA VAL A 20 2.60 -10.39 -15.15
C VAL A 20 3.19 -9.02 -14.82
N ARG A 21 4.04 -8.50 -15.71
CA ARG A 21 4.72 -7.20 -15.58
C ARG A 21 4.42 -6.32 -16.80
N GLY A 22 4.68 -5.02 -16.67
CA GLY A 22 4.51 -4.05 -17.76
C GLY A 22 3.23 -3.21 -17.63
N ARG A 23 2.85 -2.52 -18.70
CA ARG A 23 1.66 -1.65 -18.70
C ARG A 23 0.38 -2.46 -18.90
N PHE A 24 -0.75 -1.89 -18.49
CA PHE A 24 -2.08 -2.37 -18.85
C PHE A 24 -2.38 -2.04 -20.31
N ILE A 25 -3.17 -2.89 -20.98
CA ILE A 25 -3.60 -2.69 -22.36
C ILE A 25 -4.79 -1.72 -22.41
N GLY A 26 -5.63 -1.71 -21.38
CA GLY A 26 -6.87 -0.95 -21.30
C GLY A 26 -8.10 -1.73 -21.76
N ASP A 27 -8.01 -3.07 -21.82
CA ASP A 27 -9.11 -3.96 -22.18
C ASP A 27 -9.30 -5.01 -21.06
N PRO A 28 -10.38 -4.92 -20.25
CA PRO A 28 -10.64 -5.86 -19.17
C PRO A 28 -10.72 -7.33 -19.61
N SER A 29 -11.07 -7.60 -20.88
CA SER A 29 -11.19 -8.94 -21.43
C SER A 29 -9.87 -9.53 -21.94
N HIS A 30 -8.80 -8.73 -22.00
CA HIS A 30 -7.50 -9.18 -22.45
C HIS A 30 -6.94 -10.26 -21.51
N GLU A 31 -6.31 -11.29 -22.09
CA GLU A 31 -5.68 -12.38 -21.36
C GLU A 31 -4.17 -12.41 -21.63
N TYR A 32 -3.40 -12.39 -20.55
CA TYR A 32 -1.96 -12.56 -20.56
C TYR A 32 -1.62 -14.05 -20.47
N GLU A 33 -0.71 -14.53 -21.31
CA GLU A 33 -0.16 -15.88 -21.23
C GLU A 33 1.10 -15.90 -20.37
N HIS A 34 1.16 -16.83 -19.43
CA HIS A 34 2.35 -17.06 -18.61
C HIS A 34 2.73 -18.54 -18.62
N VAL A 35 3.95 -18.84 -19.06
CA VAL A 35 4.46 -20.22 -19.10
C VAL A 35 5.36 -20.47 -17.88
N THR A 36 4.98 -21.45 -17.06
CA THR A 36 5.74 -21.87 -15.89
C THR A 36 6.25 -23.29 -16.08
N GLN A 37 7.48 -23.58 -15.68
CA GLN A 37 8.00 -24.95 -15.66
C GLN A 37 7.64 -25.61 -14.33
N ARG A 38 6.80 -26.65 -14.39
CA ARG A 38 6.44 -27.49 -13.26
C ARG A 38 7.29 -28.75 -13.30
N LYS A 39 7.96 -29.07 -12.19
CA LYS A 39 8.63 -30.37 -12.04
C LYS A 39 7.62 -31.44 -11.66
N VAL A 40 7.64 -32.55 -12.38
CA VAL A 40 6.73 -33.69 -12.18
C VAL A 40 7.58 -34.96 -12.01
N GLY A 41 7.26 -35.75 -10.97
CA GLY A 41 7.98 -36.97 -10.61
C GLY A 41 8.83 -36.85 -9.33
N GLU A 42 9.40 -37.97 -8.87
CA GLU A 42 10.33 -38.04 -7.74
C GLU A 42 11.60 -38.80 -8.14
N GLY A 43 12.77 -38.33 -7.71
CA GLY A 43 14.05 -38.98 -7.95
C GLY A 43 14.50 -38.94 -9.43
N ASN A 44 14.99 -40.06 -9.97
CA ASN A 44 15.57 -40.13 -11.33
C ASN A 44 14.52 -40.05 -12.46
N ALA A 45 13.23 -39.94 -12.14
CA ALA A 45 12.13 -39.77 -13.10
C ALA A 45 11.56 -38.33 -13.10
N GLU A 46 12.27 -37.37 -12.50
CA GLU A 46 11.89 -35.96 -12.50
C GLU A 46 12.05 -35.37 -13.91
N TYR A 47 10.96 -34.85 -14.49
CA TYR A 47 10.99 -34.09 -15.73
C TYR A 47 10.27 -32.74 -15.58
N SER A 48 10.61 -31.79 -16.44
CA SER A 48 9.98 -30.47 -16.49
C SER A 48 8.83 -30.46 -17.50
N GLU A 49 7.63 -30.12 -17.05
CA GLU A 49 6.46 -29.87 -17.88
C GLU A 49 6.21 -28.36 -17.95
N GLU A 50 5.94 -27.84 -19.15
CA GLU A 50 5.55 -26.45 -19.34
C GLU A 50 4.04 -26.32 -19.15
N VAL A 51 3.63 -25.50 -18.17
CA VAL A 51 2.23 -25.20 -17.86
C VAL A 51 1.97 -23.75 -18.28
N THR A 52 1.04 -23.55 -19.19
CA THR A 52 0.58 -22.21 -19.59
C THR A 52 -0.64 -21.81 -18.77
N THR A 53 -0.58 -20.66 -18.11
CA THR A 53 -1.71 -20.05 -17.40
C THR A 53 -2.17 -18.79 -18.13
N HIS A 54 -3.48 -18.55 -18.11
CA HIS A 54 -4.12 -17.37 -18.70
C HIS A 54 -4.63 -16.46 -17.59
N ILE A 55 -4.15 -15.22 -17.56
CA ILE A 55 -4.49 -14.24 -16.53
C ILE A 55 -5.24 -13.09 -17.19
N LYS A 56 -6.48 -12.85 -16.78
CA LYS A 56 -7.24 -11.71 -17.30
C LYS A 56 -6.72 -10.37 -16.77
N GLU A 57 -6.80 -9.35 -17.61
CA GLU A 57 -6.44 -7.99 -17.25
C GLU A 57 -7.30 -7.43 -16.11
N GLU A 58 -8.58 -7.77 -16.06
CA GLU A 58 -9.46 -7.39 -14.95
C GLU A 58 -8.95 -7.92 -13.60
N SER A 59 -8.49 -9.17 -13.54
CA SER A 59 -7.94 -9.79 -12.32
C SER A 59 -6.63 -9.12 -11.91
N ARG A 60 -5.77 -8.83 -12.90
CA ARG A 60 -4.53 -8.10 -12.67
C ARG A 60 -4.79 -6.71 -12.10
N LEU A 61 -5.78 -5.99 -12.64
CA LEU A 61 -6.16 -4.66 -12.16
C LEU A 61 -6.65 -4.72 -10.70
N VAL A 62 -7.52 -5.68 -10.37
CA VAL A 62 -8.00 -5.92 -9.01
C VAL A 62 -6.84 -6.14 -8.04
N ALA A 63 -5.90 -7.00 -8.40
CA ALA A 63 -4.72 -7.28 -7.58
C ALA A 63 -3.86 -6.03 -7.36
N THR A 64 -3.61 -5.27 -8.43
CA THR A 64 -2.81 -4.04 -8.38
C THR A 64 -3.44 -3.00 -7.46
N ILE A 65 -4.76 -2.77 -7.55
CA ILE A 65 -5.47 -1.84 -6.66
C ILE A 65 -5.33 -2.29 -5.21
N ALA A 66 -5.59 -3.57 -4.93
CA ALA A 66 -5.48 -4.12 -3.58
C ALA A 66 -4.07 -4.00 -2.99
N LEU A 67 -3.03 -4.19 -3.82
CA LEU A 67 -1.64 -4.02 -3.40
C LEU A 67 -1.28 -2.56 -3.10
N ILE A 68 -1.71 -1.62 -3.95
CA ILE A 68 -1.49 -0.18 -3.71
C ILE A 68 -2.18 0.25 -2.42
N ASP A 69 -3.43 -0.16 -2.21
CA ASP A 69 -4.16 0.17 -0.99
C ASP A 69 -3.49 -0.45 0.24
N LYS A 70 -3.09 -1.73 0.16
CA LYS A 70 -2.43 -2.45 1.26
C LYS A 70 -1.08 -1.85 1.63
N GLU A 71 -0.31 -1.39 0.65
CA GLU A 71 1.09 -0.96 0.84
C GLU A 71 1.28 0.56 0.90
N ALA A 72 0.30 1.35 0.46
CA ALA A 72 0.50 2.79 0.30
C ALA A 72 -0.69 3.67 0.72
N ALA A 73 -1.87 3.13 1.05
CA ALA A 73 -2.96 3.96 1.57
C ALA A 73 -2.53 4.61 2.91
N VAL A 74 -2.71 5.93 3.04
CA VAL A 74 -2.20 6.69 4.20
C VAL A 74 -3.32 7.45 4.91
N VAL A 75 -3.25 7.48 6.24
CA VAL A 75 -4.05 8.36 7.10
C VAL A 75 -3.18 9.04 8.17
N PRO A 76 -3.53 10.26 8.63
CA PRO A 76 -2.84 10.90 9.73
C PRO A 76 -3.24 10.28 11.07
N ARG A 77 -2.33 10.35 12.06
CA ARG A 77 -2.57 9.86 13.42
C ARG A 77 -3.85 10.44 14.00
N GLY A 78 -4.71 9.57 14.53
CA GLY A 78 -5.93 9.98 15.20
C GLY A 78 -7.07 10.40 14.29
N ALA A 79 -6.95 10.36 12.96
CA ALA A 79 -8.10 10.51 12.06
C ALA A 79 -9.11 9.37 12.20
N PHE A 80 -8.64 8.19 12.64
CA PHE A 80 -9.45 7.03 12.94
C PHE A 80 -9.18 6.56 14.37
N VAL A 81 -10.20 5.94 14.97
CA VAL A 81 -10.11 5.32 16.30
C VAL A 81 -10.61 3.89 16.23
N LYS A 82 -9.94 3.00 16.97
CA LYS A 82 -10.37 1.61 17.17
C LYS A 82 -11.09 1.49 18.50
N ASN A 83 -12.32 1.01 18.49
CA ASN A 83 -13.10 0.81 19.72
C ASN A 83 -12.71 -0.51 20.42
N PRO A 84 -13.16 -0.75 21.67
CA PRO A 84 -12.87 -1.99 22.40
C PRO A 84 -13.38 -3.27 21.72
N LEU A 85 -14.40 -3.17 20.84
CA LEU A 85 -14.89 -4.28 20.02
C LEU A 85 -14.02 -4.53 18.78
N GLY A 86 -12.96 -3.73 18.58
CA GLY A 86 -12.04 -3.83 17.47
C GLY A 86 -12.50 -3.14 16.18
N GLN A 87 -13.64 -2.46 16.20
CA GLN A 87 -14.17 -1.74 15.04
C GLN A 87 -13.41 -0.41 14.84
N VAL A 88 -13.06 -0.11 13.60
CA VAL A 88 -12.38 1.13 13.20
C VAL A 88 -13.43 2.11 12.69
N GLN A 89 -13.42 3.33 13.24
CA GLN A 89 -14.35 4.39 12.87
C GLN A 89 -13.62 5.72 12.70
N ILE A 90 -14.23 6.62 11.92
CA ILE A 90 -13.75 8.00 11.78
C ILE A 90 -13.80 8.69 13.15
N ASN A 91 -12.71 9.37 13.50
CA ASN A 91 -12.66 10.18 14.71
C ASN A 91 -13.16 11.60 14.42
N TYR A 92 -14.43 11.89 14.73
CA TYR A 92 -15.01 13.23 14.54
C TYR A 92 -14.39 14.32 15.43
N CYS A 93 -13.62 13.93 16.45
CA CYS A 93 -12.85 14.85 17.29
C CYS A 93 -11.48 15.20 16.69
N PHE A 94 -11.06 14.54 15.60
CA PHE A 94 -9.82 14.89 14.91
C PHE A 94 -9.93 16.29 14.32
N ARG A 95 -8.99 17.16 14.69
CA ARG A 95 -8.89 18.56 14.22
C ARG A 95 -7.66 18.79 13.36
N GLY A 96 -7.03 17.72 12.88
CA GLY A 96 -5.78 17.82 12.12
C GLY A 96 -4.54 17.71 12.98
N LEU A 97 -3.44 17.39 12.33
CA LEU A 97 -2.12 17.46 12.93
C LEU A 97 -1.69 18.91 13.04
N THR A 98 -0.95 19.25 14.09
CA THR A 98 -0.18 20.50 14.13
C THR A 98 0.90 20.49 13.06
N VAL A 99 1.40 21.66 12.67
CA VAL A 99 2.50 21.77 11.69
C VAL A 99 3.75 20.99 12.16
N SER A 100 4.02 20.98 13.47
CA SER A 100 5.16 20.26 14.04
C SER A 100 5.00 18.74 14.01
N GLU A 101 3.77 18.23 14.21
CA GLU A 101 3.47 16.80 14.07
C GLU A 101 3.49 16.40 12.60
N ALA A 102 2.89 17.21 11.72
CA ALA A 102 2.81 16.94 10.30
C ALA A 102 4.19 16.82 9.64
N LYS A 103 5.24 17.47 10.18
CA LYS A 103 6.62 17.31 9.72
C LYS A 103 7.24 15.93 9.98
N LYS A 104 6.60 15.07 10.76
CA LYS A 104 7.14 13.78 11.18
C LYS A 104 6.43 12.66 10.44
N LEU A 105 7.21 11.78 9.81
CA LEU A 105 6.67 10.60 9.13
C LEU A 105 5.94 9.65 10.10
N SER A 106 6.32 9.66 11.39
CA SER A 106 5.65 8.90 12.46
C SER A 106 4.23 9.37 12.80
N SER A 107 3.80 10.52 12.28
CA SER A 107 2.41 11.00 12.41
C SER A 107 1.48 10.44 11.33
N PHE A 108 1.98 9.58 10.43
CA PHE A 108 1.22 9.01 9.33
C PHE A 108 1.29 7.49 9.35
N PHE A 109 0.17 6.87 8.98
CA PHE A 109 -0.04 5.43 9.16
C PHE A 109 -0.64 4.81 7.92
N HIS A 110 -0.29 3.54 7.66
CA HIS A 110 -0.92 2.73 6.63
C HIS A 110 -2.37 2.45 7.00
N PHE A 111 -3.30 2.76 6.10
CA PHE A 111 -4.73 2.52 6.28
C PHE A 111 -5.13 1.15 5.76
N THR A 112 -4.58 0.11 6.39
CA THR A 112 -4.77 -1.30 6.00
C THR A 112 -5.45 -2.10 7.13
N PRO A 113 -6.36 -3.04 6.81
CA PRO A 113 -7.02 -3.89 7.80
C PRO A 113 -6.06 -4.87 8.49
N THR A 114 -4.92 -5.18 7.88
CA THR A 114 -3.93 -6.12 8.40
C THR A 114 -2.62 -5.39 8.74
N PRO A 115 -2.53 -4.72 9.90
CA PRO A 115 -1.28 -4.14 10.36
C PRO A 115 -0.24 -5.24 10.63
N ASN A 116 1.03 -4.95 10.36
CA ASN A 116 2.16 -5.84 10.52
C ASN A 116 2.73 -5.75 11.95
N PRO A 117 2.47 -6.74 12.82
CA PRO A 117 2.85 -6.69 14.23
C PRO A 117 4.37 -6.69 14.47
N LYS A 118 5.16 -7.00 13.44
CA LYS A 118 6.63 -7.12 13.50
C LYS A 118 7.36 -5.77 13.33
N LYS A 119 6.66 -4.69 12.96
CA LYS A 119 7.28 -3.38 12.70
C LYS A 119 7.65 -2.57 13.96
N ARG A 120 7.43 -3.08 15.19
CA ARG A 120 7.65 -2.33 16.46
C ARG A 120 8.35 -3.14 17.55
N SER A 121 9.22 -2.48 18.31
CA SER A 121 9.87 -3.01 19.51
C SER A 121 8.90 -3.16 20.69
N LEU A 122 9.31 -3.89 21.74
CA LEU A 122 8.49 -4.05 22.95
C LEU A 122 8.36 -2.76 23.77
N LEU A 123 9.41 -1.93 23.81
CA LEU A 123 9.36 -0.64 24.53
C LEU A 123 8.38 0.32 23.86
N GLU A 124 8.45 0.46 22.53
CA GLU A 124 7.54 1.33 21.80
C GLU A 124 6.08 0.93 22.00
N LYS A 125 5.80 -0.37 22.14
CA LYS A 125 4.45 -0.89 22.39
C LYS A 125 3.88 -0.48 23.76
N ALA A 126 4.72 -0.18 24.75
CA ALA A 126 4.26 0.17 26.09
C ALA A 126 3.66 1.59 26.16
N ASP A 127 4.12 2.50 25.30
CA ASP A 127 3.69 3.91 25.28
C ASP A 127 2.52 4.18 24.31
N LEU A 128 2.06 3.16 23.58
CA LEU A 128 1.00 3.32 22.58
C LEU A 128 -0.37 3.48 23.22
N ASN A 129 -1.20 4.31 22.60
CA ASN A 129 -2.63 4.30 22.87
C ASN A 129 -3.30 3.25 21.95
N PRO A 130 -3.86 2.14 22.48
CA PRO A 130 -4.43 1.08 21.64
C PRO A 130 -5.61 1.52 20.76
N SER A 131 -6.27 2.62 21.12
CA SER A 131 -7.38 3.18 20.34
C SER A 131 -6.91 4.07 19.19
N LEU A 132 -5.73 4.68 19.29
CA LEU A 132 -5.19 5.62 18.30
C LEU A 132 -4.07 5.03 17.46
N ASP A 133 -3.22 4.20 18.07
CA ASP A 133 -1.96 3.71 17.50
C ASP A 133 -2.06 2.24 17.04
N PHE A 134 -3.23 1.87 16.50
CA PHE A 134 -3.55 0.51 16.07
C PHE A 134 -3.11 0.17 14.64
N LEU A 135 -2.75 1.19 13.84
CA LEU A 135 -2.23 1.06 12.47
C LEU A 135 -0.70 1.06 12.46
N ASP A 136 -0.07 0.74 11.33
CA ASP A 136 1.39 0.78 11.17
C ASP A 136 1.88 2.17 10.78
N SER A 137 2.93 2.66 11.45
CA SER A 137 3.52 3.96 11.13
C SER A 137 4.43 3.86 9.90
N LEU A 138 4.38 4.87 9.03
CA LEU A 138 5.23 4.97 7.84
C LEU A 138 6.73 5.10 8.17
N GLU A 139 7.07 5.52 9.39
CA GLU A 139 8.46 5.63 9.86
C GLU A 139 9.22 4.29 9.82
N HIS A 140 8.49 3.18 9.96
CA HIS A 140 9.05 1.83 9.98
C HIS A 140 9.01 1.14 8.60
N ASP A 141 8.73 1.88 7.53
CA ASP A 141 8.74 1.31 6.20
C ASP A 141 10.15 0.97 5.72
N ILE A 142 10.23 -0.13 4.99
CA ILE A 142 11.46 -0.66 4.42
C ILE A 142 11.31 -0.65 2.90
N PRO A 143 12.27 -0.06 2.17
CA PRO A 143 13.49 0.56 2.69
C PRO A 143 13.23 1.94 3.36
N LYS A 144 14.11 2.35 4.28
CA LYS A 144 14.01 3.69 4.89
C LYS A 144 14.12 4.75 3.79
N GLY A 145 13.27 5.78 3.85
CA GLY A 145 13.19 6.80 2.79
C GLY A 145 12.22 6.43 1.66
N SER A 146 11.34 5.45 1.85
CA SER A 146 10.28 5.10 0.88
C SER A 146 9.22 6.18 0.66
N TRP A 147 9.27 7.26 1.45
CA TRP A 147 8.31 8.36 1.39
C TRP A 147 9.04 9.70 1.28
N SER A 148 8.57 10.55 0.37
CA SER A 148 8.93 11.96 0.33
C SER A 148 7.88 12.78 1.06
N LEU A 149 8.29 13.62 2.02
CA LEU A 149 7.42 14.51 2.79
C LEU A 149 7.77 15.96 2.46
N GLN A 150 6.79 16.69 1.95
CA GLN A 150 6.97 18.08 1.51
C GLN A 150 5.81 18.96 1.95
N PHE A 151 6.11 20.23 2.16
CA PHE A 151 5.12 21.27 2.38
C PHE A 151 5.01 22.11 1.11
N GLU A 152 3.79 22.23 0.59
CA GLU A 152 3.46 22.97 -0.63
C GLU A 152 2.62 24.21 -0.29
N GLN A 153 2.39 25.07 -1.29
CA GLN A 153 1.53 26.26 -1.16
C GLN A 153 1.91 27.19 0.02
N GLY A 154 3.20 27.46 0.19
CA GLY A 154 3.68 28.31 1.29
C GLY A 154 3.57 27.66 2.67
N GLY A 155 3.42 26.33 2.75
CA GLY A 155 3.35 25.58 4.00
C GLY A 155 1.94 25.26 4.48
N SER A 156 0.92 25.56 3.68
CA SER A 156 -0.49 25.31 4.04
C SER A 156 -0.93 23.86 3.79
N VAL A 157 -0.25 23.14 2.90
CA VAL A 157 -0.59 21.75 2.56
C VAL A 157 0.64 20.88 2.70
N LEU A 158 0.50 19.78 3.45
CA LEU A 158 1.50 18.72 3.47
C LEU A 158 1.17 17.69 2.39
N ILE A 159 2.18 17.30 1.64
CA ILE A 159 2.13 16.25 0.62
C ILE A 159 3.10 15.13 1.00
N LEU A 160 2.61 13.90 0.98
CA LEU A 160 3.41 12.68 1.02
C LEU A 160 3.36 11.99 -0.34
N ARG A 161 4.51 11.55 -0.85
CA ARG A 161 4.60 10.77 -2.09
C ARG A 161 5.32 9.46 -1.83
N SER A 162 4.74 8.35 -2.28
CA SER A 162 5.40 7.05 -2.21
C SER A 162 6.47 6.96 -3.30
N LEU A 163 7.66 6.49 -2.93
CA LEU A 163 8.73 6.16 -3.88
C LEU A 163 8.70 4.67 -4.28
N LEU A 164 7.96 3.83 -3.54
CA LEU A 164 7.67 2.44 -3.90
C LEU A 164 6.53 2.37 -4.92
N TRP A 165 5.47 3.14 -4.72
CA TRP A 165 4.32 3.21 -5.62
C TRP A 165 4.27 4.58 -6.29
N LEU A 166 5.06 4.75 -7.36
CA LEU A 166 5.12 6.00 -8.10
C LEU A 166 3.73 6.33 -8.66
N GLY A 167 3.27 7.54 -8.34
CA GLY A 167 1.90 8.00 -8.60
C GLY A 167 1.03 8.11 -7.34
N MET A 168 1.42 7.46 -6.24
CA MET A 168 0.72 7.60 -4.97
C MET A 168 1.05 8.94 -4.30
N THR A 169 0.02 9.75 -4.07
CA THR A 169 0.11 11.05 -3.41
C THR A 169 -0.94 11.16 -2.31
N PHE A 170 -0.50 11.44 -1.10
CA PHE A 170 -1.36 11.79 0.03
C PHE A 170 -1.24 13.29 0.33
N TYR A 171 -2.34 13.92 0.75
CA TYR A 171 -2.36 15.30 1.22
C TYR A 171 -2.98 15.41 2.62
N HIS A 172 -2.53 16.40 3.37
CA HIS A 172 -3.17 16.84 4.62
C HIS A 172 -3.07 18.36 4.76
N ILE A 173 -4.16 18.99 5.22
CA ILE A 173 -4.17 20.41 5.59
C ILE A 173 -4.02 20.49 7.12
N PRO A 174 -2.85 20.90 7.66
CA PRO A 174 -2.63 20.99 9.10
C PRO A 174 -3.71 21.81 9.81
N LEU A 175 -3.98 21.47 11.07
CA LEU A 175 -5.03 22.10 11.89
C LEU A 175 -6.46 21.99 11.31
N THR A 176 -6.67 21.06 10.36
CA THR A 176 -8.00 20.70 9.87
C THR A 176 -8.16 19.18 9.76
N SER A 177 -9.37 18.67 9.71
CA SER A 177 -9.61 17.24 9.44
C SER A 177 -9.40 16.84 7.98
N GLN A 178 -9.09 17.78 7.07
CA GLN A 178 -8.99 17.51 5.64
C GLN A 178 -7.71 16.73 5.30
N HIS A 179 -7.89 15.57 4.70
CA HIS A 179 -6.83 14.71 4.21
C HIS A 179 -7.39 13.74 3.17
N GLY A 180 -6.50 13.10 2.42
CA GLY A 180 -6.86 12.05 1.49
C GLY A 180 -5.65 11.62 0.68
N TYR A 181 -5.82 10.56 -0.10
CA TYR A 181 -4.80 10.12 -1.04
C TYR A 181 -5.42 9.82 -2.40
N ILE A 182 -4.57 9.83 -3.41
CA ILE A 182 -4.90 9.46 -4.77
C ILE A 182 -3.71 8.75 -5.40
N TYR A 183 -4.01 7.71 -6.18
CA TYR A 183 -3.03 7.07 -7.02
C TYR A 183 -3.30 7.43 -8.49
N ILE A 184 -2.28 7.97 -9.16
CA ILE A 184 -2.30 8.20 -10.61
C ILE A 184 -0.99 7.66 -11.17
N GLY A 185 -1.03 6.48 -11.78
CA GLY A 185 0.15 5.82 -12.31
C GLY A 185 -0.18 4.53 -13.06
N ASN A 186 0.87 3.79 -13.44
CA ASN A 186 0.76 2.60 -14.29
C ASN A 186 0.55 1.30 -13.51
N GLY A 187 0.47 1.34 -12.18
CA GLY A 187 0.33 0.16 -11.33
C GLY A 187 1.61 -0.65 -11.15
N GLU A 188 2.78 -0.06 -11.42
CA GLU A 188 4.07 -0.72 -11.29
C GLU A 188 4.76 -0.32 -9.98
N ARG A 189 5.11 -1.33 -9.17
CA ARG A 189 5.90 -1.16 -7.95
C ARG A 189 7.38 -0.96 -8.31
N ASN A 190 8.00 0.04 -7.72
CA ASN A 190 9.42 0.32 -7.86
C ASN A 190 10.25 -0.64 -6.98
N ILE A 191 10.55 -1.82 -7.51
CA ILE A 191 11.37 -2.84 -6.83
C ILE A 191 12.85 -2.44 -6.71
N ASP A 192 13.29 -1.52 -7.56
CA ASP A 192 14.69 -1.06 -7.61
C ASP A 192 14.98 0.04 -6.59
N LEU A 193 13.95 0.52 -5.87
CA LEU A 193 14.09 1.58 -4.88
C LEU A 193 15.26 1.37 -3.89
N PRO A 194 15.51 0.16 -3.33
CA PRO A 194 16.64 -0.06 -2.44
C PRO A 194 18.02 0.24 -3.05
N PHE A 195 18.15 0.17 -4.38
CA PHE A 195 19.39 0.51 -5.10
C PHE A 195 19.44 1.99 -5.51
N MET A 196 18.29 2.68 -5.52
CA MET A 196 18.17 4.08 -5.91
C MET A 196 18.43 5.03 -4.74
N ILE A 197 18.10 4.61 -3.51
CA ILE A 197 18.30 5.42 -2.32
C ILE A 197 19.59 5.01 -1.61
N SER A 198 20.45 5.98 -1.32
CA SER A 198 21.67 5.74 -0.56
C SER A 198 21.30 5.24 0.84
N THR A 199 21.70 4.02 1.19
CA THR A 199 21.79 3.59 2.59
C THR A 199 22.78 4.51 3.30
N ALA A 200 22.27 5.40 4.15
CA ALA A 200 23.06 6.15 5.13
C ALA A 200 22.72 5.63 6.53
#